data_AF-Q17EI6-F1
#
_entry.id   AF-Q17EI6-F1
#
_cell.length_a   1.000
_cell.length_b   1.000
_cell.length_c   1.000
_cell.angle_alpha   90.00
_cell.angle_beta   90.00
_cell.angle_gamma   90.00
#
_symmetry.space_group_name_H-M   'P 1'
#
loop_
_entity.id
_entity.type
_entity.pdbx_description
1 polymer ?
#
loop_
_entity_poly.entity_id
_entity_poly.type
_entity_poly.pdbx_seq_one_letter_code
_entity_poly.pdbx_strand_id
1 'polypeptide(L)' 'MDDWCQSNCLRYPPNCPESVCHCPQTCEAIGEIQGREGADVYCMDECLTYKSKCPTDRCHCY' A
#
# COMPACT_ATOMS: atom_id res chain seq x y z
N MET A 1 -6.68 3.78 5.14
CA MET A 1 -6.89 4.21 3.75
C MET A 1 -8.39 4.17 3.48
N ASP A 2 -8.97 5.18 2.84
CA ASP A 2 -10.41 5.18 2.56
C ASP A 2 -10.77 4.10 1.51
N ASP A 3 -11.91 3.41 1.68
CA ASP A 3 -12.36 2.35 0.76
C ASP A 3 -12.50 2.87 -0.69
N TRP A 4 -12.86 4.15 -0.85
CA TRP A 4 -12.93 4.80 -2.15
C TRP A 4 -11.54 4.93 -2.79
N CYS A 5 -10.53 5.33 -2.01
CA CYS A 5 -9.16 5.44 -2.50
C CYS A 5 -8.61 4.10 -2.96
N GLN A 6 -8.75 3.05 -2.14
CA GLN A 6 -8.28 1.70 -2.52
C GLN A 6 -8.92 1.22 -3.83
N SER A 7 -10.24 1.39 -3.95
CA SER A 7 -10.98 0.95 -5.12
C SER A 7 -10.58 1.69 -6.40
N ASN A 8 -10.25 2.98 -6.30
CA ASN A 8 -9.89 3.79 -7.47
C ASN A 8 -8.39 3.71 -7.81
N CYS A 9 -7.52 3.43 -6.84
CA CYS A 9 -6.10 3.13 -7.08
C CYS A 9 -5.91 1.82 -7.84
N LEU A 10 -6.71 0.79 -7.50
CA LEU A 10 -6.62 -0.54 -8.12
C LEU A 10 -7.41 -0.66 -9.43
N ARG A 11 -8.06 0.42 -9.88
CA ARG A 11 -8.85 0.45 -11.11
C ARG A 11 -7.93 0.68 -12.31
N TYR A 12 -8.30 0.14 -13.47
CA TYR A 12 -7.62 0.44 -14.74
C TYR A 12 -8.64 1.03 -15.74
N PRO A 13 -8.49 2.30 -16.18
CA PRO A 13 -7.48 3.27 -15.75
C PRO A 13 -7.71 3.76 -14.30
N PRO A 14 -6.63 4.08 -13.55
CA PRO A 14 -6.75 4.55 -12.18
C PRO A 14 -7.43 5.92 -12.15
N ASN A 15 -8.37 6.09 -11.22
CA ASN A 15 -9.14 7.34 -11.05
C ASN A 15 -8.88 7.96 -9.68
N CYS A 16 -7.61 8.25 -9.40
CA CYS A 16 -7.17 8.84 -8.14
C CYS A 16 -6.47 10.18 -8.38
N PRO A 17 -7.22 11.29 -8.34
CA PRO A 17 -6.60 12.60 -8.28
C PRO A 17 -5.83 12.76 -6.95
N GLU A 18 -4.59 13.24 -7.02
CA GLU A 18 -3.69 13.42 -5.85
C GLU A 18 -4.29 14.31 -4.75
N SER A 19 -5.23 15.20 -5.11
CA SER A 19 -5.94 16.06 -4.18
C SER A 19 -6.93 15.32 -3.27
N VAL A 20 -7.29 14.08 -3.60
CA VAL A 20 -8.28 13.26 -2.85
C VAL A 20 -7.59 12.08 -2.17
N CYS A 21 -6.68 11.41 -2.89
CA CYS A 21 -6.02 10.19 -2.44
C CYS A 21 -4.59 10.16 -2.93
N HIS A 22 -3.67 9.68 -2.08
CA HIS A 22 -2.36 9.24 -2.55
C HIS A 22 -2.39 7.72 -2.75
N CYS A 23 -2.11 7.26 -3.96
CA CYS A 23 -1.95 5.84 -4.26
C CYS A 23 -0.47 5.49 -4.09
N PRO A 24 -0.09 4.78 -3.03
CA PRO A 24 1.29 4.37 -2.86
C PRO A 24 1.70 3.48 -4.03
N GLN A 25 2.85 3.80 -4.61
CA GLN A 25 3.48 2.99 -5.65
C GLN A 25 4.58 2.12 -5.07
N THR A 26 5.10 2.50 -3.91
CA THR A 26 6.18 1.80 -3.23
C THR A 26 5.75 1.47 -1.82
N CYS A 27 6.03 0.23 -1.40
CA CYS A 27 5.85 -0.20 -0.03
C CYS A 27 7.15 -0.85 0.44
N GLU A 28 7.71 -0.32 1.51
CA GLU A 28 8.94 -0.82 2.13
C GLU A 28 8.66 -1.40 3.50
N ALA A 29 9.38 -2.46 3.84
CA ALA A 29 9.37 -3.07 5.15
C ALA A 29 10.11 -2.19 6.16
N ILE A 30 9.43 -1.88 7.26
CA ILE A 30 9.95 -1.13 8.41
C ILE A 30 9.85 -1.97 9.69
N GLY A 31 10.47 -1.48 10.77
CA GLY A 31 10.37 -2.10 12.08
C GLY A 31 11.04 -3.48 12.12
N GLU A 32 10.33 -4.49 12.61
CA GLU A 32 10.90 -5.83 12.88
C GLU A 32 11.16 -6.67 11.62
N ILE A 33 10.54 -6.32 10.50
CA ILE A 33 10.73 -7.01 9.21
C ILE A 33 11.64 -6.25 8.24
N GLN A 34 12.15 -5.08 8.65
CA GLN A 34 13.05 -4.28 7.84
C GLN A 34 14.30 -5.07 7.44
N GLY A 35 14.63 -5.06 6.14
CA GLY A 35 15.81 -5.73 5.58
C GLY A 35 15.74 -7.25 5.53
N ARG A 36 14.58 -7.85 5.85
CA ARG A 36 14.36 -9.29 5.63
C ARG A 36 14.04 -9.51 4.15
N GLU A 37 14.62 -10.55 3.58
CA GLU A 37 14.36 -10.93 2.18
C GLU A 37 12.86 -11.20 1.97
N GLY A 38 12.26 -10.54 0.98
CA GLY A 38 10.83 -10.65 0.67
C GLY A 38 9.88 -9.81 1.55
N ALA A 39 10.39 -9.01 2.50
CA ALA A 39 9.54 -8.20 3.36
C ALA A 39 8.85 -7.05 2.61
N ASP A 40 9.51 -6.44 1.63
CA ASP A 40 8.90 -5.40 0.79
C ASP A 40 7.76 -5.98 -0.07
N VAL A 41 7.95 -7.18 -0.61
CA VAL A 41 6.92 -7.92 -1.35
C VAL A 41 5.73 -8.24 -0.44
N TYR A 42 5.99 -8.71 0.79
CA TYR A 42 4.95 -8.90 1.79
C TYR A 42 4.16 -7.61 2.06
N CYS A 43 4.84 -6.47 2.20
CA CYS A 43 4.17 -5.19 2.37
C CYS A 43 3.35 -4.79 1.14
N MET A 44 3.83 -5.03 -0.08
CA MET A 44 3.06 -4.80 -1.30
C MET A 44 1.79 -5.65 -1.32
N ASP A 45 1.89 -6.94 -0.99
CA ASP A 45 0.74 -7.86 -0.98
C ASP A 45 -0.28 -7.54 0.13
N GLU A 46 0.17 -7.07 1.29
CA GLU A 46 -0.74 -6.72 2.39
C GLU A 46 -1.35 -5.32 2.24
N CYS A 47 -0.67 -4.40 1.54
CA CYS A 47 -1.05 -2.99 1.47
C CYS A 47 -1.68 -2.59 0.12
N LEU A 48 -1.26 -3.16 -1.00
CA LEU A 48 -1.73 -2.83 -2.36
C LEU A 48 -2.83 -3.78 -2.85
N THR A 49 -3.71 -4.23 -1.95
CA THR A 49 -4.83 -5.12 -2.28
C THR A 49 -6.18 -4.50 -1.91
N TYR A 50 -7.25 -5.03 -2.48
CA TYR A 50 -8.59 -4.57 -2.12
C TYR A 50 -8.91 -4.98 -0.69
N LYS A 51 -9.35 -4.03 0.16
CA LYS A 51 -9.51 -4.21 1.61
C LYS A 51 -8.20 -4.60 2.31
N SER A 52 -7.12 -3.94 1.89
CA SER A 52 -5.78 -4.18 2.42
C SER A 52 -5.77 -4.06 3.95
N LYS A 53 -5.03 -4.96 4.61
CA LYS A 53 -4.81 -4.96 6.06
C LYS A 53 -3.38 -4.55 6.36
N CYS A 54 -2.95 -3.47 5.70
CA CYS A 54 -1.59 -2.97 5.74
C CYS A 54 -1.10 -2.79 7.20
N PRO A 55 -0.10 -3.57 7.65
CA PRO A 55 0.43 -3.45 9.00
C PRO A 55 1.34 -2.22 9.07
N THR A 56 0.81 -1.07 9.47
CA THR A 56 1.53 0.22 9.50
C THR A 56 2.70 0.27 10.50
N ASP A 57 2.79 -0.71 11.40
CA ASP A 57 3.91 -0.92 12.32
C ASP A 57 5.11 -1.61 11.65
N ARG A 58 4.88 -2.26 10.50
CA ARG A 58 5.83 -3.11 9.78
C ARG A 58 6.03 -2.71 8.33
N CYS A 59 5.11 -1.93 7.77
CA CYS A 59 5.10 -1.53 6.37
C CYS A 59 4.88 -0.03 6.27
N HIS A 60 5.70 0.63 5.45
CA HIS A 60 5.55 2.02 5.10
C HIS A 60 5.32 2.13 3.59
N CYS A 61 4.17 2.69 3.20
CA CYS A 61 3.79 2.84 1.81
C CYS A 61 3.64 4.32 1.46
N TYR A 62 4.22 4.72 0.33
CA TYR A 62 4.23 6.08 -0.19
C TYR A 62 4.24 6.09 -1.73
#